data_AF-A0A3C2ANC9-F1
#
_entry.id   AF-A0A3C2ANC9-F1
#
_cell.length_a   1.000
_cell.length_b   1.000
_cell.length_c   1.000
_cell.angle_alpha   90.00
_cell.angle_beta   90.00
_cell.angle_gamma   90.00
#
_symmetry.space_group_name_H-M   'P 1'
#
loop_
_entity.id
_entity.type
_entity.pdbx_description
1 polymer ?
#
loop_
_entity_poly.entity_id
_entity_poly.type
_entity_poly.pdbx_seq_one_letter_code
_entity_poly.pdbx_strand_id
1 'polypeptide(L)'
;MELGEVKKEVADLKVRIAELGTEAHESYLLGKETMKVIKEMEAELGAMRQKSLNIFADTEALKQEARNKAQEARGKEEAIYAEEHRLAVADFVGKQRDFYEVLEERAAEAQKRANHSLVGVDSGITPKEFMEYIKKEEERLNNFSPETILTRQTKAQYQEALHEIANVHIRGERVQLDLKMSPQNIIDYYLHDGLIEQRWNK
;
A
#
# COMPACT_ATOMS: atom_id res chain seq x y z
N MET A 1 107.40 23.22 -13.13
CA MET A 1 106.71 22.08 -12.53
C MET A 1 107.67 20.92 -12.56
N GLU A 2 108.12 20.46 -11.40
CA GLU A 2 109.10 19.38 -11.31
C GLU A 2 108.40 18.03 -11.55
N LEU A 3 109.08 17.07 -12.19
CA LEU A 3 108.54 15.75 -12.53
C LEU A 3 107.92 15.01 -11.32
N GLY A 4 108.38 15.32 -10.10
CA GLY A 4 107.84 14.77 -8.86
C GLY A 4 106.43 15.27 -8.51
N GLU A 5 106.12 16.53 -8.80
CA GLU A 5 104.79 17.12 -8.55
C GLU A 5 103.74 16.51 -9.48
N VAL A 6 104.06 16.40 -10.76
CA VAL A 6 103.18 15.78 -11.77
C VAL A 6 102.87 14.32 -11.43
N LYS A 7 103.87 13.56 -10.92
CA LYS A 7 103.65 12.16 -10.50
C LYS A 7 102.71 12.05 -9.31
N LYS A 8 102.76 13.00 -8.37
CA LYS A 8 101.86 13.06 -7.22
C LYS A 8 100.43 13.40 -7.64
N GLU A 9 100.26 14.42 -8.49
CA GLU A 9 98.94 14.79 -9.03
C GLU A 9 98.30 13.62 -9.79
N VAL A 10 99.06 12.88 -10.60
CA VAL A 10 98.56 11.69 -11.29
C VAL A 10 98.14 10.59 -10.30
N ALA A 11 98.85 10.41 -9.19
CA ALA A 11 98.48 9.43 -8.16
C ALA A 11 97.18 9.86 -7.44
N ASP A 12 97.06 11.12 -7.05
CA ASP A 12 95.88 11.68 -6.39
C ASP A 12 94.65 11.62 -7.31
N LEU A 13 94.81 11.93 -8.61
CA LEU A 13 93.75 11.79 -9.61
C LEU A 13 93.31 10.34 -9.78
N LYS A 14 94.22 9.38 -9.77
CA LYS A 14 93.87 7.95 -9.85
C LYS A 14 93.05 7.49 -8.64
N VAL A 15 93.39 7.97 -7.44
CA VAL A 15 92.60 7.72 -6.24
C VAL A 15 91.21 8.33 -6.37
N ARG A 16 91.10 9.59 -6.80
CA ARG A 16 89.80 10.26 -6.97
C ARG A 16 88.92 9.60 -8.03
N ILE A 17 89.51 9.11 -9.13
CA ILE A 17 88.79 8.35 -10.16
C ILE A 17 88.20 7.06 -9.56
N ALA A 18 88.95 6.35 -8.71
CA ALA A 18 88.46 5.15 -8.05
C ALA A 18 87.32 5.46 -7.05
N GLU A 19 87.44 6.53 -6.28
CA GLU A 19 86.38 7.00 -5.37
C GLU A 19 85.09 7.36 -6.13
N LEU A 20 85.21 8.17 -7.18
CA LEU A 20 84.07 8.55 -8.04
C LEU A 20 83.42 7.33 -8.70
N GLY A 21 84.21 6.33 -9.08
CA GLY A 21 83.69 5.06 -9.60
C GLY A 21 82.84 4.31 -8.57
N THR A 22 83.28 4.29 -7.30
CA THR A 22 82.52 3.69 -6.19
C THR A 22 81.25 4.50 -5.89
N GLU A 23 81.34 5.82 -5.74
CA GLU A 23 80.20 6.72 -5.49
C GLU A 23 79.12 6.59 -6.60
N ALA A 24 79.54 6.52 -7.87
CA ALA A 24 78.64 6.33 -9.01
C ALA A 24 77.95 4.95 -8.97
N HIS A 25 78.68 3.90 -8.59
CA HIS A 25 78.10 2.56 -8.46
C HIS A 25 77.09 2.47 -7.31
N GLU A 26 77.39 3.04 -6.15
CA GLU A 26 76.47 3.11 -5.01
C GLU A 26 75.20 3.90 -5.36
N SER A 27 75.36 5.05 -6.03
CA SER A 27 74.23 5.85 -6.51
C SER A 27 73.35 5.09 -7.50
N TYR A 28 73.97 4.30 -8.39
CA TYR A 28 73.24 3.42 -9.32
C TYR A 28 72.45 2.33 -8.59
N LEU A 29 73.03 1.69 -7.58
CA LEU A 29 72.34 0.68 -6.76
C LEU A 29 71.16 1.30 -6.01
N LEU A 30 71.33 2.47 -5.39
CA LEU A 30 70.27 3.20 -4.72
C LEU A 30 69.12 3.58 -5.68
N GLY A 31 69.47 4.04 -6.90
CA GLY A 31 68.49 4.35 -7.93
C GLY A 31 67.68 3.11 -8.35
N LYS A 32 68.34 1.95 -8.46
CA LYS A 32 67.68 0.67 -8.76
C LYS A 32 66.73 0.22 -7.65
N GLU A 33 67.13 0.36 -6.39
CA GLU A 33 66.30 0.03 -5.23
C GLU A 33 65.08 0.96 -5.14
N THR A 34 65.28 2.27 -5.32
CA THR A 34 64.20 3.26 -5.35
C THR A 34 63.19 2.96 -6.46
N MET A 35 63.66 2.60 -7.66
CA MET A 35 62.79 2.21 -8.77
C MET A 35 61.96 0.95 -8.46
N LYS A 36 62.51 0.01 -7.69
CA LYS A 36 61.77 -1.17 -7.24
C LYS A 36 60.64 -0.77 -6.30
N VAL A 37 60.91 0.09 -5.32
CA VAL A 37 59.90 0.61 -4.38
C VAL A 37 58.79 1.36 -5.12
N ILE A 38 59.14 2.21 -6.10
CA ILE A 38 58.14 2.93 -6.91
C ILE A 38 57.18 1.95 -7.60
N LYS A 39 57.71 0.88 -8.20
CA LYS A 39 56.87 -0.13 -8.87
C LYS A 39 55.94 -0.87 -7.90
N GLU A 40 56.41 -1.17 -6.69
CA GLU A 40 55.59 -1.79 -5.65
C GLU A 40 54.46 -0.83 -5.21
N MET A 41 54.77 0.45 -4.99
CA MET A 41 53.78 1.47 -4.66
C MET A 41 52.75 1.69 -5.78
N GLU A 42 53.16 1.69 -7.05
CA GLU A 42 52.25 1.80 -8.19
C GLU A 42 51.28 0.62 -8.26
N ALA A 43 51.76 -0.60 -7.99
CA ALA A 43 50.94 -1.79 -7.94
C ALA A 43 49.91 -1.73 -6.80
N GLU A 44 50.34 -1.31 -5.60
CA GLU A 44 49.44 -1.10 -4.45
C GLU A 44 48.39 -0.03 -4.73
N LEU A 45 48.79 1.09 -5.35
CA LEU A 45 47.86 2.15 -5.73
C LEU A 45 46.83 1.65 -6.76
N GLY A 46 47.25 0.82 -7.72
CA GLY A 46 46.36 0.15 -8.66
C GLY A 46 45.34 -0.75 -7.96
N ALA A 47 45.79 -1.58 -7.02
CA ALA A 47 44.92 -2.45 -6.24
C ALA A 47 43.92 -1.66 -5.37
N MET A 48 44.37 -0.58 -4.73
CA MET A 48 43.51 0.30 -3.93
C MET A 48 42.45 1.01 -4.78
N ARG A 49 42.83 1.49 -5.98
CA ARG A 49 41.88 2.09 -6.93
C ARG A 49 40.82 1.08 -7.37
N GLN A 50 41.21 -0.14 -7.72
CA GLN A 50 40.25 -1.18 -8.09
C GLN A 50 39.30 -1.53 -6.94
N LYS A 51 39.84 -1.65 -5.72
CA LYS A 51 39.02 -1.87 -4.52
C LYS A 51 38.01 -0.74 -4.31
N SER A 52 38.43 0.51 -4.49
CA SER A 52 37.54 1.67 -4.39
C SER A 52 36.42 1.63 -5.43
N LEU A 53 36.73 1.28 -6.68
CA LEU A 53 35.73 1.14 -7.74
C LEU A 53 34.69 0.05 -7.41
N ASN A 54 35.14 -1.10 -6.91
CA ASN A 54 34.24 -2.17 -6.50
C ASN A 54 33.33 -1.72 -5.35
N ILE A 55 33.86 -1.03 -4.34
CA ILE A 55 33.06 -0.49 -3.23
C ILE A 55 31.98 0.48 -3.74
N PHE A 56 32.31 1.35 -4.69
CA PHE A 56 31.32 2.26 -5.28
C PHE A 56 30.24 1.51 -6.07
N ALA A 57 30.62 0.48 -6.84
CA ALA A 57 29.68 -0.36 -7.57
C ALA A 57 28.72 -1.10 -6.62
N ASP A 58 29.26 -1.72 -5.57
CA ASP A 58 28.48 -2.41 -4.54
C ASP A 58 27.54 -1.44 -3.80
N THR A 59 28.01 -0.22 -3.52
CA THR A 59 27.22 0.82 -2.87
C THR A 59 26.03 1.23 -3.73
N GLU A 60 26.22 1.42 -5.04
CA GLU A 60 25.11 1.76 -5.94
C GLU A 60 24.13 0.59 -6.11
N ALA A 61 24.62 -0.65 -6.16
CA ALA A 61 23.77 -1.84 -6.17
C ALA A 61 22.89 -1.91 -4.90
N LEU A 62 23.47 -1.69 -3.72
CA LEU A 62 22.74 -1.67 -2.45
C LEU A 62 21.72 -0.54 -2.39
N LYS A 63 22.05 0.67 -2.87
CA LYS A 63 21.09 1.79 -2.95
C LYS A 63 19.91 1.45 -3.86
N GLN A 64 20.18 0.81 -5.00
CA GLN A 64 19.12 0.42 -5.93
C GLN A 64 18.22 -0.67 -5.32
N GLU A 65 18.81 -1.67 -4.65
CA GLU A 65 18.04 -2.69 -3.94
C GLU A 65 17.17 -2.07 -2.83
N ALA A 66 17.72 -1.14 -2.05
CA ALA A 66 16.97 -0.43 -1.01
C ALA A 66 15.79 0.37 -1.58
N ARG A 67 15.96 1.04 -2.73
CA ARG A 67 14.88 1.75 -3.43
C ARG A 67 13.78 0.79 -3.89
N ASN A 68 14.17 -0.35 -4.50
CA ASN A 68 13.21 -1.36 -4.95
C ASN A 68 12.39 -1.91 -3.77
N LYS A 69 13.06 -2.25 -2.66
CA LYS A 69 12.38 -2.73 -1.44
C LYS A 69 11.48 -1.67 -0.82
N ALA A 70 11.89 -0.40 -0.83
CA ALA A 70 11.05 0.69 -0.33
C ALA A 70 9.77 0.86 -1.18
N GLN A 71 9.87 0.70 -2.50
CA GLN A 71 8.70 0.73 -3.38
C GLN A 71 7.78 -0.46 -3.15
N GLU A 72 8.34 -1.67 -3.00
CA GLU A 72 7.56 -2.88 -2.67
C GLU A 72 6.86 -2.75 -1.31
N ALA A 73 7.55 -2.21 -0.30
CA ALA A 73 6.97 -1.96 1.02
C ALA A 73 5.77 -1.00 0.94
N ARG A 74 5.90 0.12 0.23
CA ARG A 74 4.78 1.06 0.00
C ARG A 74 3.58 0.39 -0.65
N GLY A 75 3.79 -0.41 -1.70
CA GLY A 75 2.70 -1.13 -2.35
C GLY A 75 2.00 -2.12 -1.41
N LYS A 76 2.74 -2.77 -0.51
CA LYS A 76 2.16 -3.65 0.52
C LYS A 76 1.43 -2.87 1.60
N GLU A 77 1.94 -1.73 2.04
CA GLU A 77 1.27 -0.85 3.01
C GLU A 77 -0.07 -0.32 2.47
N GLU A 78 -0.12 0.10 1.20
CA GLU A 78 -1.36 0.52 0.54
C GLU A 78 -2.38 -0.62 0.48
N ALA A 79 -1.93 -1.85 0.16
CA ALA A 79 -2.80 -3.03 0.15
C ALA A 79 -3.33 -3.38 1.54
N ILE A 80 -2.49 -3.28 2.59
CA ILE A 80 -2.91 -3.48 3.99
C ILE A 80 -3.97 -2.45 4.36
N TYR A 81 -3.73 -1.17 4.10
CA TYR A 81 -4.69 -0.10 4.41
C TYR A 81 -6.04 -0.32 3.73
N ALA A 82 -6.04 -0.70 2.45
CA ALA A 82 -7.26 -1.01 1.71
C ALA A 82 -8.02 -2.21 2.32
N GLU A 83 -7.30 -3.25 2.74
CA GLU A 83 -7.89 -4.45 3.32
C GLU A 83 -8.41 -4.21 4.75
N GLU A 84 -7.67 -3.47 5.57
CA GLU A 84 -8.12 -3.04 6.90
C GLU A 84 -9.41 -2.21 6.80
N HIS A 85 -9.45 -1.27 5.86
CA HIS A 85 -10.66 -0.49 5.59
C HIS A 85 -11.83 -1.39 5.14
N ARG A 86 -11.59 -2.34 4.23
CA ARG A 86 -12.61 -3.31 3.77
C ARG A 86 -13.17 -4.14 4.92
N LEU A 87 -12.30 -4.64 5.81
CA LEU A 87 -12.69 -5.42 6.99
C LEU A 87 -13.47 -4.58 8.00
N ALA A 88 -13.05 -3.34 8.25
CA ALA A 88 -13.76 -2.42 9.14
C ALA A 88 -15.17 -2.10 8.60
N VAL A 89 -15.31 -1.89 7.29
CA VAL A 89 -16.61 -1.68 6.64
C VAL A 89 -17.49 -2.92 6.81
N ALA A 90 -16.94 -4.11 6.55
CA ALA A 90 -17.68 -5.37 6.68
C ALA A 90 -18.14 -5.63 8.13
N ASP A 91 -17.28 -5.37 9.13
CA ASP A 91 -17.62 -5.48 10.55
C ASP A 91 -18.70 -4.47 10.96
N PHE A 92 -18.62 -3.23 10.48
CA PHE A 92 -19.64 -2.22 10.73
C PHE A 92 -21.00 -2.64 10.17
N VAL A 93 -21.04 -3.06 8.90
CA VAL A 93 -22.27 -3.50 8.21
C VAL A 93 -22.84 -4.76 8.87
N GLY A 94 -21.99 -5.72 9.26
CA GLY A 94 -22.41 -6.96 9.92
C GLY A 94 -23.04 -6.76 11.31
N LYS A 95 -22.81 -5.61 11.95
CA LYS A 95 -23.46 -5.22 13.22
C LYS A 95 -24.80 -4.52 13.01
N GLN A 96 -25.14 -4.12 11.79
CA GLN A 96 -26.40 -3.46 11.50
C GLN A 96 -27.53 -4.47 11.40
N ARG A 97 -28.76 -3.97 11.54
CA ARG A 97 -29.97 -4.79 11.48
C ARG A 97 -30.20 -5.31 10.06
N ASP A 98 -30.71 -6.54 9.97
CA ASP A 98 -31.02 -7.16 8.68
C ASP A 98 -32.15 -6.41 7.97
N PHE A 99 -32.09 -6.40 6.64
CA PHE A 99 -33.08 -5.75 5.79
C PHE A 99 -34.52 -6.19 6.12
N TYR A 100 -34.74 -7.49 6.34
CA TYR A 100 -36.08 -8.02 6.60
C TYR A 100 -36.59 -7.65 8.00
N GLU A 101 -35.72 -7.56 8.99
CA GLU A 101 -36.11 -7.11 10.32
C GLU A 101 -36.59 -5.65 10.29
N VAL A 102 -35.86 -4.79 9.58
CA VAL A 102 -36.25 -3.38 9.46
C VAL A 102 -37.52 -3.25 8.61
N LEU A 103 -37.64 -4.02 7.52
CA LEU A 103 -38.84 -4.01 6.69
C LEU A 103 -40.11 -4.40 7.48
N GLU A 104 -40.05 -5.40 8.36
CA GLU A 104 -41.18 -5.81 9.20
C GLU A 104 -41.68 -4.68 10.11
N GLU A 105 -40.75 -4.01 10.79
CA GLU A 105 -41.09 -2.89 11.68
C GLU A 105 -41.65 -1.70 10.92
N ARG A 106 -41.05 -1.37 9.77
CA ARG A 106 -41.51 -0.26 8.93
C ARG A 106 -42.89 -0.56 8.34
N ALA A 107 -43.18 -1.81 7.97
CA ALA A 107 -44.51 -2.21 7.52
C ALA A 107 -45.54 -2.06 8.66
N ALA A 108 -45.20 -2.45 9.88
CA ALA A 108 -46.08 -2.26 11.05
C ALA A 108 -46.36 -0.78 11.32
N GLU A 109 -45.35 0.09 11.21
CA GLU A 109 -45.54 1.54 11.30
C GLU A 109 -46.41 2.09 10.18
N ALA A 110 -46.21 1.64 8.94
CA ALA A 110 -46.98 2.08 7.78
C ALA A 110 -48.46 1.72 7.93
N GLN A 111 -48.79 0.48 8.34
CA GLN A 111 -50.16 0.05 8.66
C GLN A 111 -50.77 0.89 9.77
N LYS A 112 -50.04 1.11 10.87
CA LYS A 112 -50.52 1.93 11.98
C LYS A 112 -50.82 3.37 11.55
N ARG A 113 -49.98 3.95 10.68
CA ARG A 113 -50.19 5.31 10.15
C ARG A 113 -51.38 5.37 9.18
N ALA A 114 -51.51 4.39 8.29
CA ALA A 114 -52.63 4.31 7.35
C ALA A 114 -53.99 4.22 8.07
N ASN A 115 -54.05 3.40 9.13
CA ASN A 115 -55.30 3.18 9.88
C ASN A 115 -55.53 4.20 11.00
N HIS A 116 -54.60 5.14 11.24
CA HIS A 116 -54.64 6.04 12.39
C HIS A 116 -55.95 6.84 12.51
N SER A 117 -56.54 7.23 11.38
CA SER A 117 -57.78 8.03 11.33
C SER A 117 -58.97 7.27 10.77
N LEU A 118 -58.85 5.96 10.53
CA LEU A 118 -59.88 5.13 9.91
C LEU A 118 -60.40 4.11 10.91
N VAL A 119 -61.74 4.00 11.01
CA VAL A 119 -62.40 3.01 11.87
C VAL A 119 -63.01 1.92 10.99
N GLY A 120 -62.68 0.66 11.26
CA GLY A 120 -63.21 -0.50 10.53
C GLY A 120 -62.51 -0.77 9.18
N VAL A 121 -61.40 -0.11 8.91
CA VAL A 121 -60.50 -0.40 7.79
C VAL A 121 -59.21 -0.96 8.40
N ASP A 122 -59.21 -2.25 8.69
CA ASP A 122 -58.03 -2.96 9.18
C ASP A 122 -57.35 -3.67 8.01
N SER A 123 -56.02 -3.67 7.99
CA SER A 123 -55.28 -4.45 7.02
C SER A 123 -55.51 -5.94 7.32
N GLY A 124 -56.02 -6.70 6.35
CA GLY A 124 -56.28 -8.13 6.45
C GLY A 124 -55.01 -9.00 6.47
N ILE A 125 -53.83 -8.38 6.43
CA ILE A 125 -52.51 -9.01 6.46
C ILE A 125 -51.68 -8.36 7.57
N THR A 126 -51.11 -9.18 8.43
CA THR A 126 -50.15 -8.74 9.46
C THR A 126 -48.76 -8.50 8.86
N PRO A 127 -47.89 -7.68 9.48
CA PRO A 127 -46.53 -7.48 9.02
C PRO A 127 -45.76 -8.79 8.86
N LYS A 128 -45.97 -9.76 9.76
CA LYS A 128 -45.35 -11.10 9.67
C LYS A 128 -45.79 -11.88 8.43
N GLU A 129 -47.07 -11.90 8.13
CA GLU A 129 -47.60 -12.57 6.94
C GLU A 129 -47.08 -11.91 5.66
N PHE A 130 -46.93 -10.58 5.65
CA PHE A 130 -46.28 -9.87 4.56
C PHE A 130 -44.80 -10.28 4.40
N MET A 131 -44.05 -10.37 5.50
CA MET A 131 -42.64 -10.79 5.46
C MET A 131 -42.47 -12.23 4.97
N GLU A 132 -43.32 -13.15 5.43
CA GLU A 132 -43.34 -14.53 4.95
C GLU A 132 -43.63 -14.62 3.46
N TYR A 133 -44.58 -13.81 2.96
CA TYR A 133 -44.88 -13.71 1.54
C TYR A 133 -43.63 -13.26 0.74
N ILE A 134 -42.99 -12.16 1.14
CA ILE A 134 -41.82 -11.63 0.44
C ILE A 134 -40.67 -12.64 0.42
N LYS A 135 -40.34 -13.25 1.56
CA LYS A 135 -39.26 -14.26 1.66
C LYS A 135 -39.56 -15.46 0.76
N LYS A 136 -40.81 -15.94 0.78
CA LYS A 136 -41.25 -17.06 -0.06
C LYS A 136 -41.19 -16.75 -1.55
N GLU A 137 -41.54 -15.53 -1.96
CA GLU A 137 -41.41 -15.12 -3.37
C GLU A 137 -39.95 -14.99 -3.80
N GLU A 138 -39.04 -14.57 -2.92
CA GLU A 138 -37.60 -14.50 -3.23
C GLU A 138 -36.95 -15.89 -3.39
N GLU A 139 -37.35 -16.86 -2.56
CA GLU A 139 -36.84 -18.24 -2.56
C GLU A 139 -37.33 -19.10 -3.73
N ARG A 140 -38.39 -18.68 -4.44
CA ARG A 140 -38.87 -19.40 -5.61
C ARG A 140 -37.82 -19.40 -6.72
N LEU A 141 -37.26 -20.58 -6.99
CA LEU A 141 -36.36 -20.81 -8.13
C LEU A 141 -37.02 -20.33 -9.44
N ASN A 142 -36.32 -19.49 -10.19
CA ASN A 142 -36.76 -18.84 -11.44
C ASN A 142 -37.86 -17.76 -11.33
N ASN A 143 -38.08 -17.17 -10.16
CA ASN A 143 -39.02 -16.05 -10.04
C ASN A 143 -38.40 -14.75 -10.56
N PHE A 144 -38.96 -14.24 -11.68
CA PHE A 144 -38.65 -12.94 -12.29
C PHE A 144 -39.84 -11.98 -12.17
N SER A 145 -40.66 -12.15 -11.13
CA SER A 145 -41.76 -11.21 -10.90
C SER A 145 -41.20 -9.80 -10.67
N PRO A 146 -41.90 -8.75 -11.15
CA PRO A 146 -41.53 -7.37 -10.89
C PRO A 146 -41.32 -7.10 -9.38
N GLU A 147 -42.13 -7.70 -8.52
CA GLU A 147 -42.00 -7.60 -7.07
C GLU A 147 -40.65 -8.16 -6.58
N THR A 148 -40.27 -9.37 -6.99
CA THR A 148 -39.00 -9.99 -6.55
C THR A 148 -37.79 -9.22 -7.07
N ILE A 149 -37.85 -8.69 -8.30
CA ILE A 149 -36.78 -7.83 -8.84
C ILE A 149 -36.65 -6.56 -8.00
N LEU A 150 -37.78 -5.91 -7.68
CA LEU A 150 -37.80 -4.72 -6.84
C LEU A 150 -37.27 -5.01 -5.44
N THR A 151 -37.69 -6.09 -4.78
CA THR A 151 -37.16 -6.49 -3.46
C THR A 151 -35.64 -6.64 -3.48
N ARG A 152 -35.08 -7.32 -4.50
CA ARG A 152 -33.63 -7.52 -4.63
C ARG A 152 -32.89 -6.20 -4.85
N GLN A 153 -33.43 -5.31 -5.68
CA GLN A 153 -32.87 -3.98 -5.91
C GLN A 153 -32.88 -3.14 -4.64
N THR A 154 -34.02 -3.09 -3.92
CA THR A 154 -34.13 -2.35 -2.65
C THR A 154 -33.19 -2.90 -1.59
N LYS A 155 -33.04 -4.23 -1.50
CA LYS A 155 -32.08 -4.85 -0.59
C LYS A 155 -30.63 -4.46 -0.92
N ALA A 156 -30.28 -4.41 -2.20
CA ALA A 156 -28.97 -3.95 -2.64
C ALA A 156 -28.74 -2.46 -2.29
N GLN A 157 -29.73 -1.59 -2.56
CA GLN A 157 -29.68 -0.17 -2.19
C GLN A 157 -29.55 0.03 -0.67
N TYR A 158 -30.26 -0.76 0.14
CA TYR A 158 -30.15 -0.73 1.59
C TYR A 158 -28.73 -1.08 2.04
N GLN A 159 -28.13 -2.13 1.49
CA GLN A 159 -26.75 -2.50 1.78
C GLN A 159 -25.77 -1.41 1.35
N GLU A 160 -25.95 -0.83 0.16
CA GLU A 160 -25.12 0.27 -0.33
C GLU A 160 -25.18 1.49 0.59
N ALA A 161 -26.37 1.88 1.07
CA ALA A 161 -26.53 2.96 2.04
C ALA A 161 -25.80 2.67 3.36
N LEU A 162 -25.83 1.42 3.86
CA LEU A 162 -25.05 1.03 5.04
C LEU A 162 -23.53 1.10 4.77
N HIS A 163 -23.09 0.71 3.57
CA HIS A 163 -21.68 0.84 3.16
C HIS A 163 -21.24 2.30 3.09
N GLU A 164 -22.06 3.21 2.57
CA GLU A 164 -21.76 4.64 2.54
C GLU A 164 -21.62 5.23 3.96
N ILE A 165 -22.55 4.88 4.86
CA ILE A 165 -22.47 5.26 6.28
C ILE A 165 -21.16 4.74 6.90
N ALA A 166 -20.82 3.46 6.65
CA ALA A 166 -19.63 2.82 7.17
C ALA A 166 -18.36 3.56 6.70
N ASN A 167 -18.28 3.88 5.40
CA ASN A 167 -17.14 4.59 4.81
C ASN A 167 -16.91 5.95 5.48
N VAL A 168 -17.97 6.75 5.68
CA VAL A 168 -17.87 8.05 6.35
C VAL A 168 -17.46 7.87 7.81
N HIS A 169 -18.05 6.91 8.51
CA HIS A 169 -17.77 6.66 9.91
C HIS A 169 -16.33 6.21 10.16
N ILE A 170 -15.81 5.27 9.35
CA ILE A 170 -14.46 4.70 9.49
C ILE A 170 -13.38 5.74 9.17
N ARG A 171 -13.67 6.69 8.28
CA ARG A 171 -12.81 7.85 8.03
C ARG A 171 -12.78 8.86 9.17
N GLY A 172 -13.57 8.65 10.23
CA GLY A 172 -13.68 9.56 11.37
C GLY A 172 -14.52 10.81 11.08
N GLU A 173 -15.25 10.83 9.96
CA GLU A 173 -16.09 11.95 9.58
C GLU A 173 -17.48 11.86 10.25
N ARG A 174 -18.11 13.02 10.42
CA ARG A 174 -19.48 13.07 10.96
C ARG A 174 -20.47 12.57 9.91
N VAL A 175 -21.15 11.47 10.21
CA VAL A 175 -22.28 10.98 9.41
C VAL A 175 -23.45 11.98 9.51
N GLN A 176 -23.82 12.59 8.37
CA GLN A 176 -24.91 13.56 8.28
C GLN A 176 -26.27 12.88 8.48
N LEU A 177 -27.28 13.65 8.92
CA LEU A 177 -28.62 13.12 9.21
C LEU A 177 -29.24 12.46 7.97
N ASP A 178 -29.15 13.11 6.81
CA ASP A 178 -29.72 12.59 5.56
C ASP A 178 -29.16 11.21 5.22
N LEU A 179 -27.84 11.03 5.39
CA LEU A 179 -27.17 9.75 5.17
C LEU A 179 -27.60 8.70 6.20
N LYS A 180 -27.79 9.08 7.48
CA LYS A 180 -28.32 8.18 8.52
C LYS A 180 -29.75 7.72 8.23
N MET A 181 -30.57 8.59 7.64
CA MET A 181 -31.97 8.30 7.30
C MET A 181 -32.10 7.51 5.99
N SER A 182 -31.06 7.47 5.15
CA SER A 182 -31.08 6.82 3.84
C SER A 182 -31.58 5.36 3.88
N PRO A 183 -31.07 4.46 4.76
CA PRO A 183 -31.55 3.08 4.81
C PRO A 183 -33.05 2.98 5.12
N GLN A 184 -33.55 3.82 6.03
CA GLN A 184 -34.97 3.87 6.39
C GLN A 184 -35.80 4.41 5.22
N ASN A 185 -35.36 5.48 4.57
CA ASN A 185 -36.05 6.08 3.44
C ASN A 185 -36.19 5.09 2.28
N ILE A 186 -35.15 4.30 1.99
CA ILE A 186 -35.18 3.24 0.95
C ILE A 186 -36.30 2.22 1.25
N ILE A 187 -36.42 1.78 2.50
CA ILE A 187 -37.47 0.84 2.91
C ILE A 187 -38.86 1.49 2.85
N ASP A 188 -38.98 2.75 3.29
CA ASP A 188 -40.23 3.50 3.23
C ASP A 188 -40.68 3.69 1.77
N TYR A 189 -39.78 4.02 0.84
CA TYR A 189 -40.11 4.11 -0.58
C TYR A 189 -40.56 2.76 -1.16
N TYR A 190 -39.89 1.67 -0.80
CA TYR A 190 -40.28 0.33 -1.23
C TYR A 190 -41.67 -0.06 -0.73
N LEU A 191 -42.03 0.27 0.50
CA LEU A 191 -43.37 0.00 1.04
C LEU A 191 -44.48 0.78 0.31
N HIS A 192 -44.20 1.99 -0.17
CA HIS A 192 -45.19 2.80 -0.90
C HIS A 192 -45.15 2.58 -2.42
N ASP A 193 -44.35 1.63 -2.91
CA ASP A 193 -44.40 1.24 -4.32
C ASP A 193 -45.72 0.51 -4.60
N GLY A 194 -46.40 0.87 -5.69
CA GLY A 194 -47.73 0.34 -6.00
C GLY A 194 -47.81 -1.19 -6.15
N LEU A 195 -46.69 -1.86 -6.44
CA LEU A 195 -46.63 -3.33 -6.51
C LEU A 195 -46.56 -3.97 -5.11
N ILE A 196 -45.99 -3.26 -4.14
CA ILE A 196 -45.73 -3.73 -2.78
C ILE A 196 -46.81 -3.28 -1.81
N GLU A 197 -47.29 -2.05 -1.96
CA GLU A 197 -48.35 -1.46 -1.12
C GLU A 197 -49.59 -2.36 -1.07
N GLN A 198 -50.03 -2.85 -2.23
CA GLN A 198 -51.16 -3.78 -2.36
C GLN A 198 -50.94 -5.14 -1.67
N ARG A 199 -49.73 -5.44 -1.19
CA ARG A 199 -49.40 -6.71 -0.52
C ARG A 199 -49.46 -6.58 0.99
N TRP A 200 -49.03 -5.46 1.55
CA TRP A 200 -49.08 -5.22 3.00
C TRP A 200 -50.31 -4.43 3.44
N ASN A 201 -50.91 -3.62 2.57
CA ASN A 201 -52.11 -2.84 2.81
C ASN A 201 -53.33 -3.46 2.10
N LYS A 202 -53.60 -4.74 2.38
CA LYS A 202 -54.77 -5.47 1.86
C LYS A 202 -55.98 -5.37 2.76
#